data_AF-A0A2R8A7H0-F1
#
_entry.id   AF-A0A2R8A7H0-F1
#
_cell.length_a   1.000
_cell.length_b   1.000
_cell.length_c   1.000
_cell.angle_alpha   90.00
_cell.angle_beta   90.00
_cell.angle_gamma   90.00
#
_symmetry.space_group_name_H-M   'P 1'
#
loop_
_entity.id
_entity.type
_entity.pdbx_description
1 polymer ?
#
loop_
_entity_poly.entity_id
_entity_poly.type
_entity_poly.pdbx_seq_one_letter_code
_entity_poly.pdbx_strand_id
1 'polypeptide(L)'
;MAIDDSDIRLVRKGWATAVAAADQTAQSFYANLFRIAPGTRPLFREDIDVQGRKLVETLDFIVDHLDELDTLLPAARDLAIRHTAYGVQTEHYDHVGTALITTLQDLLGRDFTDEDQAAWTRVYGTLSGQMIAATSA
;
A
#
# COMPACT_ATOMS: atom_id res chain seq x y z
N MET A 1 -0.99 -5.35 19.82
CA MET A 1 -1.27 -5.47 18.38
C MET A 1 -0.01 -5.03 17.65
N ALA A 2 0.30 -5.54 16.45
CA ALA A 2 1.56 -5.20 15.75
C ALA A 2 1.64 -3.74 15.26
N ILE A 3 0.50 -3.03 15.28
CA ILE A 3 0.35 -1.59 15.02
C ILE A 3 -0.17 -0.96 16.32
N ASP A 4 0.38 0.20 16.70
CA ASP A 4 -0.10 1.02 17.83
C ASP A 4 -0.56 2.43 17.39
N ASP A 5 -1.08 3.22 18.34
CA ASP A 5 -1.58 4.57 18.05
C ASP A 5 -0.49 5.50 17.48
N SER A 6 0.79 5.24 17.80
CA SER A 6 1.90 6.02 17.25
C SER A 6 2.11 5.69 15.79
N ASP A 7 2.07 4.42 15.43
CA ASP A 7 2.14 3.98 14.03
C ASP A 7 1.02 4.61 13.20
N ILE A 8 -0.21 4.58 13.71
CA ILE A 8 -1.38 5.17 13.03
C ILE A 8 -1.17 6.66 12.80
N ARG A 9 -0.71 7.40 13.80
CA ARG A 9 -0.44 8.84 13.68
C ARG A 9 0.64 9.15 12.65
N LEU A 10 1.76 8.41 12.66
CA LEU A 10 2.87 8.60 11.73
C LEU A 10 2.45 8.29 10.29
N VAL A 11 1.72 7.19 10.08
CA VAL A 11 1.19 6.81 8.76
C VAL A 11 0.21 7.87 8.25
N ARG A 12 -0.77 8.29 9.04
CA ARG A 12 -1.73 9.35 8.65
C ARG A 12 -1.02 10.67 8.33
N LYS A 13 -0.03 11.07 9.14
CA LYS A 13 0.78 12.28 8.89
C LYS A 13 1.51 12.19 7.56
N GLY A 14 2.22 11.10 7.29
CA GLY A 14 2.96 10.93 6.04
C GLY A 14 2.02 10.85 4.82
N TRP A 15 0.89 10.17 4.98
CA TRP A 15 -0.09 9.99 3.91
C TRP A 15 -0.78 11.30 3.50
N ALA A 16 -1.05 12.21 4.44
CA ALA A 16 -1.70 13.49 4.16
C ALA A 16 -0.99 14.29 3.04
N THR A 17 0.35 14.25 3.01
CA THR A 17 1.14 14.86 1.93
C THR A 17 1.01 14.10 0.62
N ALA A 18 1.03 12.76 0.68
CA ALA A 18 0.94 11.92 -0.51
C ALA A 18 -0.43 12.00 -1.19
N VAL A 19 -1.53 12.00 -0.43
CA VAL A 19 -2.89 12.10 -0.99
C VAL A 19 -3.19 13.48 -1.57
N ALA A 20 -2.61 14.55 -0.99
CA ALA A 20 -2.72 15.90 -1.57
C ALA A 20 -2.09 16.00 -2.97
N ALA A 21 -1.17 15.09 -3.31
CA ALA A 21 -0.54 14.94 -4.61
C ALA A 21 -0.90 13.60 -5.29
N ALA A 22 -2.15 13.14 -5.16
CA ALA A 22 -2.62 11.81 -5.56
C ALA A 22 -2.10 11.32 -6.93
N ASP A 23 -2.22 12.13 -7.99
CA ASP A 23 -1.77 11.74 -9.33
C ASP A 23 -0.25 11.51 -9.39
N GLN A 24 0.53 12.40 -8.77
CA GLN A 24 1.98 12.26 -8.69
C GLN A 24 2.38 11.04 -7.85
N THR A 25 1.68 10.81 -6.74
CA THR A 25 1.87 9.64 -5.87
C THR A 25 1.64 8.35 -6.64
N ALA A 26 0.55 8.24 -7.38
CA ALA A 26 0.24 7.08 -8.20
C ALA A 26 1.28 6.84 -9.30
N GLN A 27 1.68 7.89 -10.00
CA GLN A 27 2.70 7.81 -11.06
C GLN A 27 4.04 7.35 -10.50
N SER A 28 4.48 7.94 -9.39
CA SER A 28 5.73 7.57 -8.72
C SER A 28 5.69 6.13 -8.21
N PHE A 29 4.57 5.70 -7.63
CA PHE A 29 4.37 4.32 -7.19
C PHE A 29 4.55 3.33 -8.34
N TYR A 30 3.86 3.54 -9.47
CA TYR A 30 3.95 2.61 -10.59
C TYR A 30 5.30 2.65 -11.29
N ALA A 31 5.93 3.83 -11.40
CA ALA A 31 7.30 3.94 -11.88
C ALA A 31 8.27 3.13 -11.01
N ASN A 32 8.16 3.24 -9.68
CA ASN A 32 8.98 2.49 -8.74
C ASN A 32 8.69 0.98 -8.80
N LEU A 33 7.42 0.57 -8.82
CA LEU A 33 7.02 -0.84 -8.90
C LEU A 33 7.55 -1.50 -10.18
N PHE A 34 7.39 -0.87 -11.33
CA PHE A 34 7.84 -1.45 -12.60
C PHE A 34 9.35 -1.37 -12.79
N ARG A 35 10.04 -0.48 -12.09
CA ARG A 35 11.50 -0.46 -12.05
C ARG A 35 12.05 -1.65 -11.24
N ILE A 36 11.49 -1.93 -10.06
CA ILE A 36 11.99 -3.00 -9.18
C ILE A 36 11.50 -4.38 -9.59
N ALA A 37 10.28 -4.46 -10.15
CA ALA A 37 9.65 -5.71 -10.55
C ALA A 37 8.91 -5.55 -11.90
N PRO A 38 9.64 -5.43 -13.02
CA PRO A 38 9.03 -5.23 -14.35
C PRO A 38 8.00 -6.30 -14.72
N GLY A 39 8.19 -7.53 -14.23
CA GLY A 39 7.29 -8.67 -14.44
C GLY A 39 5.88 -8.47 -13.86
N THR A 40 5.66 -7.47 -12.99
CA THR A 40 4.33 -7.14 -12.47
C THR A 40 3.48 -6.33 -13.43
N ARG A 41 4.08 -5.64 -14.42
CA ARG A 41 3.35 -4.78 -15.38
C ARG A 41 2.18 -5.48 -16.09
N PRO A 42 2.31 -6.73 -16.56
CA PRO A 42 1.21 -7.46 -17.22
C PRO A 42 0.02 -7.79 -16.31
N LEU A 43 0.18 -7.74 -14.98
CA LEU A 43 -0.91 -7.96 -14.03
C LEU A 43 -1.92 -6.79 -14.05
N PHE A 44 -1.46 -5.59 -14.43
CA PHE A 44 -2.28 -4.39 -14.54
C PHE A 44 -2.81 -4.24 -15.97
N ARG A 45 -4.03 -4.76 -16.20
CA ARG A 45 -4.68 -4.78 -17.52
C ARG A 45 -5.31 -3.44 -17.91
N GLU A 46 -5.66 -2.63 -16.92
CA GLU A 46 -6.24 -1.31 -17.14
C GLU A 46 -5.18 -0.28 -17.52
N ASP A 47 -5.65 0.87 -17.97
CA ASP A 47 -4.83 2.06 -18.08
C ASP A 47 -4.19 2.40 -16.72
N ILE A 48 -2.90 2.74 -16.73
CA ILE A 48 -2.14 2.86 -15.50
C ILE A 48 -2.55 4.08 -14.67
N ASP A 49 -3.06 5.14 -15.31
CA ASP A 49 -3.53 6.34 -14.61
C ASP A 49 -4.89 6.06 -13.95
N VAL A 50 -5.75 5.28 -14.60
CA VAL A 50 -7.01 4.80 -14.01
C VAL A 50 -6.73 3.90 -12.82
N GLN A 51 -5.80 2.96 -12.97
CA GLN A 51 -5.40 2.05 -11.91
C GLN A 51 -4.71 2.81 -10.75
N GLY A 52 -3.92 3.84 -11.07
CA GLY A 52 -3.29 4.76 -10.13
C GLY A 52 -4.28 5.42 -9.18
N ARG A 53 -5.36 5.98 -9.72
CA ARG A 53 -6.42 6.59 -8.91
C ARG A 53 -7.08 5.58 -7.97
N LYS A 54 -7.42 4.39 -8.47
CA LYS A 54 -7.99 3.30 -7.65
C LYS A 54 -7.06 2.90 -6.50
N LEU A 55 -5.75 2.85 -6.75
CA LEU A 55 -4.75 2.54 -5.73
C LEU A 55 -4.76 3.59 -4.62
N VAL A 56 -4.66 4.87 -4.99
CA VAL A 56 -4.62 5.97 -4.01
C VAL A 56 -5.92 6.02 -3.21
N GLU A 57 -7.08 5.91 -3.86
CA GLU A 57 -8.39 5.86 -3.18
C GLU A 57 -8.47 4.69 -2.18
N THR A 58 -7.96 3.52 -2.55
CA THR A 58 -7.95 2.34 -1.67
C THR A 58 -7.02 2.54 -0.48
N LEU A 59 -5.82 3.08 -0.69
CA LEU A 59 -4.86 3.35 0.38
C LEU A 59 -5.37 4.45 1.31
N ASP A 60 -6.02 5.48 0.78
CA ASP A 60 -6.63 6.56 1.54
C ASP A 60 -7.70 6.03 2.49
N PHE A 61 -8.63 5.23 1.96
CA PHE A 61 -9.64 4.55 2.76
C PHE A 61 -9.03 3.69 3.88
N ILE A 62 -7.98 2.93 3.58
CA ILE A 62 -7.28 2.10 4.57
C ILE A 62 -6.64 2.97 5.66
N VAL A 63 -5.91 4.02 5.28
CA VAL A 63 -5.22 4.93 6.21
C VAL A 63 -6.21 5.64 7.14
N ASP A 64 -7.36 6.02 6.61
CA ASP A 64 -8.44 6.64 7.36
C ASP A 64 -9.06 5.71 8.41
N HIS A 65 -8.98 4.38 8.23
CA HIS A 65 -9.63 3.39 9.11
C HIS A 65 -8.63 2.46 9.81
N LEU A 66 -7.36 2.86 9.96
CA LEU A 66 -6.33 2.02 10.62
C LEU A 66 -6.60 1.74 12.10
N ASP A 67 -7.42 2.54 12.76
CA ASP A 67 -7.93 2.33 14.13
C ASP A 67 -9.16 1.41 14.16
N GLU A 68 -9.71 1.06 13.01
CA GLU A 68 -10.88 0.19 12.83
C GLU A 68 -10.53 -1.10 12.07
N LEU A 69 -9.34 -1.69 12.31
CA LEU A 69 -8.87 -2.85 11.54
C LEU A 69 -9.89 -3.99 11.46
N ASP A 70 -10.64 -4.26 12.53
CA ASP A 70 -11.67 -5.31 12.55
C ASP A 70 -12.77 -5.07 11.50
N THR A 71 -13.07 -3.82 11.17
CA THR A 71 -14.04 -3.45 10.13
C THR A 71 -13.43 -3.54 8.72
N LEU A 72 -12.11 -3.34 8.60
CA LEU A 72 -11.38 -3.50 7.34
C LEU A 72 -11.13 -4.96 6.96
N LEU A 73 -11.05 -5.87 7.93
CA LEU A 73 -10.71 -7.28 7.69
C LEU A 73 -11.59 -7.96 6.62
N PRO A 74 -12.93 -7.84 6.63
CA PRO A 74 -13.77 -8.41 5.57
C PRO A 74 -13.42 -7.87 4.18
N ALA A 75 -13.27 -6.55 4.04
CA ALA A 75 -12.93 -5.92 2.77
C ALA A 75 -11.53 -6.32 2.28
N ALA A 76 -10.56 -6.44 3.19
CA ALA A 76 -9.22 -6.92 2.90
C ALA A 76 -9.22 -8.38 2.40
N ARG A 77 -10.08 -9.24 2.96
CA ARG A 77 -10.26 -10.63 2.49
C ARG A 77 -10.85 -10.68 1.08
N ASP A 78 -11.90 -9.93 0.82
CA ASP A 78 -12.51 -9.85 -0.52
C ASP A 78 -11.53 -9.30 -1.56
N LEU A 79 -10.73 -8.31 -1.16
CA LEU A 79 -9.63 -7.80 -1.96
C LEU A 79 -8.59 -8.89 -2.24
N ALA A 80 -8.19 -9.67 -1.23
CA ALA A 80 -7.20 -10.73 -1.38
C ALA A 80 -7.66 -11.84 -2.33
N ILE A 81 -8.93 -12.27 -2.26
CA ILE A 81 -9.52 -13.24 -3.18
C ILE A 81 -9.44 -12.74 -4.63
N ARG A 82 -9.74 -11.46 -4.86
CA ARG A 82 -9.59 -10.84 -6.19
C ARG A 82 -8.12 -10.81 -6.63
N HIS A 83 -7.19 -10.52 -5.72
CA HIS A 83 -5.76 -10.54 -6.02
C HIS A 83 -5.29 -11.93 -6.49
N THR A 84 -5.77 -13.00 -5.86
CA THR A 84 -5.51 -14.37 -6.35
C THR A 84 -6.05 -14.57 -7.77
N ALA A 85 -7.27 -14.13 -8.06
CA ALA A 85 -7.87 -14.22 -9.39
C ALA A 85 -7.10 -13.39 -10.46
N TYR A 86 -6.39 -12.34 -10.05
CA TYR A 86 -5.51 -11.54 -10.92
C TYR A 86 -4.14 -12.19 -11.15
N GLY A 87 -3.83 -13.30 -10.46
CA GLY A 87 -2.53 -13.97 -10.54
C GLY A 87 -1.47 -13.39 -9.61
N VAL A 88 -1.88 -12.60 -8.61
CA VAL A 88 -0.96 -12.06 -7.60
C VAL A 88 -0.41 -13.20 -6.73
N GLN A 89 0.91 -13.21 -6.55
CA GLN A 89 1.63 -14.14 -5.68
C GLN A 89 2.12 -13.42 -4.43
N THR A 90 2.49 -14.18 -3.40
CA THR A 90 3.04 -13.64 -2.14
C THR A 90 4.21 -12.69 -2.38
N GLU A 91 5.11 -13.03 -3.29
CA GLU A 91 6.30 -12.23 -3.66
C GLU A 91 5.94 -10.83 -4.19
N HIS A 92 4.77 -10.66 -4.82
CA HIS A 92 4.34 -9.36 -5.32
C HIS A 92 4.00 -8.38 -4.20
N TYR A 93 3.58 -8.86 -3.02
CA TYR A 93 3.33 -7.99 -1.87
C TYR A 93 4.64 -7.35 -1.37
N ASP A 94 5.77 -8.06 -1.42
CA ASP A 94 7.06 -7.47 -1.05
C ASP A 94 7.47 -6.36 -2.01
N HIS A 95 7.22 -6.55 -3.32
CA HIS A 95 7.47 -5.55 -4.34
C HIS A 95 6.58 -4.31 -4.15
N VAL A 96 5.28 -4.51 -3.89
CA VAL A 96 4.35 -3.40 -3.62
C VAL A 96 4.76 -2.62 -2.38
N GLY A 97 5.15 -3.29 -1.29
CA GLY A 97 5.61 -2.63 -0.07
C GLY A 97 6.86 -1.79 -0.30
N THR A 98 7.84 -2.36 -1.02
CA THR A 98 9.07 -1.66 -1.40
C THR A 98 8.77 -0.42 -2.27
N ALA A 99 7.89 -0.55 -3.26
CA ALA A 99 7.51 0.55 -4.14
C ALA A 99 6.77 1.66 -3.38
N LEU A 100 5.87 1.30 -2.46
CA LEU A 100 5.13 2.25 -1.62
C LEU A 100 6.08 3.05 -0.71
N ILE A 101 6.97 2.37 0.02
CA ILE A 101 7.93 3.02 0.91
C ILE A 101 8.86 3.94 0.12
N THR A 102 9.37 3.47 -1.02
CA THR A 102 10.23 4.29 -1.92
C THR A 102 9.47 5.54 -2.38
N THR A 103 8.20 5.40 -2.75
CA THR A 103 7.36 6.51 -3.21
C THR A 103 7.15 7.55 -2.12
N LEU A 104 6.88 7.11 -0.88
CA LEU A 104 6.76 8.02 0.26
C LEU A 104 8.08 8.74 0.53
N GLN A 105 9.20 8.02 0.47
CA GLN A 105 10.52 8.62 0.62
C GLN A 105 10.83 9.66 -0.46
N ASP A 106 10.48 9.40 -1.72
CA ASP A 106 10.66 10.31 -2.84
C ASP A 106 9.81 11.59 -2.68
N LEU A 107 8.58 11.46 -2.17
CA LEU A 107 7.64 12.57 -2.02
C LEU A 107 7.92 13.44 -0.78
N LEU A 108 8.18 12.81 0.36
CA LEU A 108 8.37 13.49 1.65
C LEU A 108 9.83 13.88 1.89
N GLY A 109 10.78 13.26 1.19
CA GLY A 109 12.20 13.59 1.26
C GLY A 109 12.73 13.53 2.70
N ARG A 110 13.23 14.66 3.19
CA ARG A 110 13.79 14.77 4.56
C ARG A 110 12.74 14.67 5.67
N ASP A 111 11.47 14.89 5.35
CA ASP A 111 10.38 14.79 6.31
C ASP A 111 9.92 13.34 6.52
N PHE A 112 10.42 12.40 5.70
CA PHE A 112 10.24 10.96 5.91
C PHE A 112 11.34 10.41 6.80
N THR A 113 11.05 10.33 8.09
CA THR A 113 12.01 9.87 9.10
C THR A 113 12.09 8.35 9.17
N ASP A 114 13.11 7.83 9.85
CA ASP A 114 13.23 6.39 10.13
C ASP A 114 12.02 5.85 10.92
N GLU A 115 11.41 6.68 11.77
CA GLU A 115 10.19 6.34 12.52
C GLU A 115 8.98 6.24 11.58
N ASP A 116 8.84 7.17 10.63
CA ASP A 116 7.79 7.13 9.61
C ASP A 116 7.94 5.86 8.76
N GLN A 117 9.15 5.57 8.27
CA GLN A 117 9.42 4.35 7.50
C GLN A 117 9.09 3.08 8.29
N ALA A 118 9.48 3.02 9.56
CA ALA A 118 9.20 1.88 10.41
C ALA A 118 7.70 1.68 10.65
N ALA A 119 6.96 2.77 10.88
CA ALA A 119 5.50 2.74 11.04
C ALA A 119 4.80 2.24 9.75
N TRP A 120 5.17 2.81 8.59
CA TRP A 120 4.64 2.36 7.30
C TRP A 120 4.93 0.89 7.02
N THR A 121 6.14 0.43 7.34
CA THR A 121 6.53 -0.98 7.16
C THR A 121 5.68 -1.90 8.03
N ARG A 122 5.43 -1.55 9.30
CA ARG A 122 4.58 -2.33 10.21
C ARG A 122 3.13 -2.37 9.76
N VAL A 123 2.57 -1.21 9.38
CA VAL A 123 1.19 -1.11 8.90
C VAL A 123 1.00 -1.92 7.63
N TYR A 124 1.87 -1.71 6.63
CA TYR A 124 1.81 -2.44 5.38
C TYR A 124 1.96 -3.95 5.59
N GLY A 125 2.95 -4.38 6.38
CA GLY A 125 3.20 -5.79 6.67
C GLY A 125 2.04 -6.48 7.39
N THR A 126 1.35 -5.76 8.28
CA THR A 126 0.16 -6.28 8.95
C THR A 126 -0.97 -6.51 7.94
N LEU A 127 -1.27 -5.51 7.11
CA LEU A 127 -2.36 -5.60 6.12
C LEU A 127 -2.08 -6.65 5.05
N SER A 128 -0.89 -6.64 4.46
CA SER A 128 -0.49 -7.63 3.45
C SER A 128 -0.46 -9.04 4.03
N GLY A 129 -0.01 -9.21 5.28
CA GLY A 129 -0.07 -10.48 5.99
C GLY A 129 -1.49 -11.01 6.15
N GLN A 130 -2.46 -10.15 6.47
CA GLN A 130 -3.87 -10.55 6.53
C GLN A 130 -4.41 -10.97 5.16
N MET A 131 -4.06 -10.24 4.10
CA MET A 131 -4.46 -10.59 2.73
C MET A 131 -3.88 -11.93 2.29
N ILE A 132 -2.58 -12.16 2.54
CA ILE A 132 -1.92 -13.43 2.21
C ILE A 132 -2.58 -14.59 2.97
N ALA A 133 -2.79 -14.44 4.28
CA ALA A 133 -3.44 -15.45 5.11
C ALA A 133 -4.87 -15.78 4.66
N ALA A 134 -5.61 -14.80 4.16
CA ALA A 134 -6.98 -14.98 3.67
C ALA A 134 -7.11 -15.87 2.42
N THR A 135 -6.01 -16.08 1.69
CA THR A 135 -5.99 -16.87 0.44
C THR A 135 -5.35 -18.25 0.59
N SER A 136 -4.80 -18.54 1.78
CA SER A 136 -4.12 -19.79 2.11
C SER A 136 -4.99 -20.74 2.96
N ALA A 137 -6.26 -20.39 3.19
CA ALA A 137 -7.25 -21.18 3.93
C ALA A 137 -8.25 -21.85 2.97
#